data_AF-A0A976EC46-F1
#
_entry.id   AF-A0A976EC46-F1
#
_cell.length_a   1.000
_cell.length_b   1.000
_cell.length_c   1.000
_cell.angle_alpha   90.00
_cell.angle_beta   90.00
_cell.angle_gamma   90.00
#
_symmetry.space_group_name_H-M   'P 1'
#
loop_
_entity.id
_entity.type
_entity.pdbx_description
1 polymer ?
#
loop_
_entity_poly.entity_id
_entity_poly.type
_entity_poly.pdbx_seq_one_letter_code
_entity_poly.pdbx_strand_id
1 'polypeptide(L)'
;MILLFESAKYDTEKLQPLLGERYYRPLVDGQAQIDYVGYYYAAPADHSVLLLPKVFLKNGQTFAGHTPNEWLDLPHNPTLQAHIKQEGKADFMFRFSVWLYQAIKIFRQRHPDSSIAESADLQQITEPQGHKSLSELEIINSLLRFHRGNPALFTFIKRYNNSQRHQVSWNRTVQRQTALLQNGVPMYVETVNKRKNIDSDEELFVLFFSVLRHLNNAYNLKIELNPLYEPLPEREFKKLLAGQGTRRLQQIRGKYYSDKMRQLWQLLYAYFNRAERSKTQKNFREVLLVRDFNIVFEDMIDALLTDPAVPLPKALKEHKDGKILDHVYEYASLIAPEDSIYHIGDSKYYSDATTMGQASVYKQYTYARNVIQLNIDLLNEGKLAAPLRYRDPLTEGYNVTPNFFISALVNDSLDFQADGLAIRPDSLRANRHFTDRLFDRDTLLLQAYNINFLYVLASYATQNRQETTRFREAARRQFRGQLVDYLRREYVFYKIKVTANTLENFVTKHFRLLNGQMYRPAHFEENTLLVAVQKSVHAEWLQRDFSVIGPEVSVENWQIV
;
A
#
# COMPACT_ATOMS: atom_id res chain seq x y z
N MET A 1 8.19 6.84 20.91
CA MET A 1 7.96 7.30 19.52
C MET A 1 6.95 8.42 19.57
N ILE A 2 7.24 9.54 18.93
CA ILE A 2 6.36 10.72 18.82
C ILE A 2 5.64 10.67 17.48
N LEU A 3 4.37 11.09 17.45
CA LEU A 3 3.55 11.10 16.24
C LEU A 3 3.25 12.52 15.81
N LEU A 4 3.48 12.78 14.53
CA LEU A 4 3.13 14.03 13.87
C LEU A 4 2.31 13.71 12.61
N PHE A 5 1.59 14.69 12.08
CA PHE A 5 0.67 14.49 10.97
C PHE A 5 0.98 15.49 9.86
N GLU A 6 1.05 15.01 8.63
CA GLU A 6 1.16 15.86 7.43
C GLU A 6 -0.01 16.85 7.37
N SER A 7 0.27 18.06 6.91
CA SER A 7 -0.67 19.18 6.80
C SER A 7 -1.24 19.72 8.12
N ALA A 8 -0.95 19.09 9.28
CA ALA A 8 -1.32 19.64 10.58
C ALA A 8 -0.44 20.85 10.94
N LYS A 9 -1.01 21.74 11.77
CA LYS A 9 -0.33 22.93 12.30
C LYS A 9 0.08 22.69 13.75
N TYR A 10 1.30 23.05 14.08
CA TYR A 10 1.91 22.90 15.40
C TYR A 10 2.53 24.23 15.86
N ASP A 11 2.65 24.42 17.17
CA ASP A 11 3.44 25.53 17.72
C ASP A 11 4.93 25.32 17.37
N THR A 12 5.58 26.32 16.77
CA THR A 12 6.96 26.18 16.27
C THR A 12 7.94 25.83 17.40
N GLU A 13 7.77 26.43 18.57
CA GLU A 13 8.61 26.19 19.75
C GLU A 13 8.55 24.74 20.23
N LYS A 14 7.40 24.07 20.07
CA LYS A 14 7.22 22.66 20.43
C LYS A 14 7.77 21.71 19.35
N LEU A 15 7.81 22.17 18.10
CA LEU A 15 8.25 21.35 16.96
C LEU A 15 9.76 21.36 16.77
N GLN A 16 10.42 22.49 17.02
CA GLN A 16 11.87 22.69 16.87
C GLN A 16 12.74 21.63 17.58
N PRO A 17 12.44 21.20 18.83
CA PRO A 17 13.22 20.16 19.50
C PRO A 17 13.09 18.78 18.87
N LEU A 18 12.05 18.54 18.05
CA LEU A 18 11.66 17.23 17.54
C LEU A 18 12.09 17.00 16.09
N LEU A 19 12.04 18.03 15.26
CA LEU A 19 12.37 17.98 13.84
C LEU A 19 13.36 19.08 13.49
N GLY A 20 14.32 18.76 12.62
CA GLY A 20 15.21 19.79 12.05
C GLY A 20 14.42 20.80 11.21
N GLU A 21 14.87 22.06 11.19
CA GLU A 21 14.16 23.21 10.58
C GLU A 21 13.77 23.02 9.11
N ARG A 22 14.47 22.16 8.37
CA ARG A 22 14.16 21.84 6.97
C ARG A 22 12.94 20.94 6.75
N TYR A 23 12.42 20.32 7.81
CA TYR A 23 11.33 19.32 7.74
C TYR A 23 9.97 19.87 8.14
N TYR A 24 9.87 21.17 8.35
CA TYR A 24 8.61 21.88 8.54
C TYR A 24 8.71 23.26 7.90
N ARG A 25 7.55 23.85 7.61
CA ARG A 25 7.44 25.17 7.03
C ARG A 25 6.87 26.13 8.08
N PRO A 26 7.63 27.15 8.51
CA PRO A 26 7.11 28.15 9.43
C PRO A 26 5.97 28.95 8.77
N LEU A 27 4.99 29.34 9.58
CA LEU A 27 3.84 30.17 9.25
C LEU A 27 3.94 31.51 10.01
N VAL A 28 3.14 32.49 9.59
CA VAL A 28 3.22 33.88 10.09
C VAL A 28 2.89 33.99 11.59
N ASP A 29 2.04 33.10 12.12
CA ASP A 29 1.48 33.21 13.48
C ASP A 29 2.28 32.42 14.55
N GLY A 30 3.58 32.22 14.35
CA GLY A 30 4.40 31.38 15.25
C GLY A 30 4.10 29.88 15.16
N GLN A 31 3.25 29.47 14.21
CA GLN A 31 2.95 28.08 13.91
C GLN A 31 3.86 27.53 12.82
N ALA A 32 3.96 26.21 12.72
CA ALA A 32 4.64 25.51 11.65
C ALA A 32 3.73 24.41 11.07
N GLN A 33 3.84 24.18 9.77
CA GLN A 33 3.17 23.08 9.07
C GLN A 33 4.18 22.02 8.63
N ILE A 34 3.79 20.75 8.73
CA ILE A 34 4.61 19.63 8.29
C ILE A 34 4.11 19.15 6.94
N ASP A 35 5.00 19.15 5.95
CA ASP A 35 4.70 18.71 4.58
C ASP A 35 5.37 17.36 4.27
N TYR A 36 5.75 16.58 5.28
CA TYR A 36 6.46 15.31 5.11
C TYR A 36 5.74 14.14 5.75
N VAL A 37 5.97 12.95 5.20
CA VAL A 37 5.51 11.66 5.71
C VAL A 37 6.70 10.71 5.80
N GLY A 38 6.79 9.92 6.88
CA GLY A 38 7.83 8.91 7.05
C GLY A 38 8.43 8.85 8.45
N TYR A 39 9.70 8.46 8.54
CA TYR A 39 10.42 8.23 9.78
C TYR A 39 11.61 9.17 9.94
N TYR A 40 11.76 9.72 11.15
CA TYR A 40 12.87 10.57 11.54
C TYR A 40 13.39 10.20 12.92
N TYR A 41 14.70 10.09 13.06
CA TYR A 41 15.38 9.97 14.35
C TYR A 41 16.66 10.82 14.30
N ALA A 42 16.95 11.51 15.40
CA ALA A 42 18.19 12.27 15.56
C ALA A 42 18.68 12.24 17.01
N ALA A 43 19.96 11.95 17.20
CA ALA A 43 20.67 12.22 18.43
C ALA A 43 20.99 13.73 18.53
N PRO A 44 20.97 14.36 19.73
CA PRO A 44 20.83 13.77 21.06
C PRO A 44 19.39 13.76 21.62
N ALA A 45 18.39 14.20 20.85
CA ALA A 45 16.99 14.25 21.31
C ALA A 45 16.44 12.87 21.73
N ASP A 46 17.03 11.78 21.22
CA ASP A 46 16.74 10.38 21.56
C ASP A 46 15.25 10.00 21.48
N HIS A 47 14.54 10.63 20.55
CA HIS A 47 13.14 10.34 20.26
C HIS A 47 12.97 10.03 18.77
N SER A 48 12.38 8.87 18.46
CA SER A 48 11.94 8.54 17.10
C SER A 48 10.61 9.23 16.81
N VAL A 49 10.54 9.94 15.69
CA VAL A 49 9.36 10.67 15.21
C VAL A 49 8.81 9.96 13.98
N LEU A 50 7.51 9.68 13.99
CA LEU A 50 6.76 9.14 12.86
C LEU A 50 5.81 10.21 12.34
N LEU A 51 5.98 10.59 11.08
CA LEU A 51 5.13 11.56 10.39
C LEU A 51 4.08 10.78 9.60
N LEU A 52 2.83 10.88 10.04
CA LEU A 52 1.70 10.17 9.49
C LEU A 52 1.10 10.90 8.29
N PRO A 53 0.64 10.15 7.28
CA PRO A 53 -0.20 10.63 6.18
C PRO A 53 -1.37 11.53 6.63
N LYS A 54 -1.72 12.57 5.87
CA LYS A 54 -2.87 13.44 6.22
C LYS A 54 -4.22 12.74 6.18
N VAL A 55 -4.32 11.57 5.54
CA VAL A 55 -5.54 10.71 5.54
C VAL A 55 -5.93 10.22 6.94
N PHE A 56 -5.03 10.33 7.92
CA PHE A 56 -5.34 10.07 9.33
C PHE A 56 -6.01 11.27 10.03
N LEU A 57 -6.24 12.38 9.33
CA LEU A 57 -6.89 13.58 9.85
C LEU A 57 -8.31 13.70 9.28
N LYS A 58 -9.32 13.71 10.15
CA LYS A 58 -10.73 13.91 9.79
C LYS A 58 -11.28 15.08 10.61
N ASN A 59 -11.79 16.12 9.96
CA ASN A 59 -12.36 17.31 10.61
C ASN A 59 -11.43 17.96 11.67
N GLY A 60 -10.11 17.98 11.42
CA GLY A 60 -9.11 18.51 12.35
C GLY A 60 -8.78 17.59 13.53
N GLN A 61 -9.43 16.44 13.65
CA GLN A 61 -9.10 15.38 14.59
C GLN A 61 -8.33 14.26 13.89
N THR A 62 -7.62 13.47 14.67
CA THR A 62 -6.90 12.28 14.23
C THR A 62 -7.80 11.04 14.25
N PHE A 63 -7.30 9.92 13.74
CA PHE A 63 -7.97 8.62 13.78
C PHE A 63 -8.36 8.11 15.19
N ALA A 64 -7.91 8.77 16.26
CA ALA A 64 -8.31 8.46 17.63
C ALA A 64 -9.17 9.55 18.30
N GLY A 65 -9.75 10.49 17.54
CA GLY A 65 -10.61 11.54 18.09
C GLY A 65 -9.86 12.64 18.85
N HIS A 66 -8.52 12.59 18.88
CA HIS A 66 -7.67 13.63 19.47
C HIS A 66 -7.14 14.58 18.41
N THR A 67 -6.79 15.80 18.81
CA THR A 67 -6.13 16.80 17.96
C THR A 67 -4.64 16.46 17.74
N PRO A 68 -4.04 16.91 16.63
CA PRO A 68 -2.61 16.68 16.38
C PRO A 68 -1.68 17.17 17.50
N ASN A 69 -2.02 18.27 18.20
CA ASN A 69 -1.23 18.79 19.30
C ASN A 69 -1.26 17.89 20.54
N GLU A 70 -2.40 17.26 20.86
CA GLU A 70 -2.49 16.31 21.99
C GLU A 70 -1.56 15.09 21.79
N TRP A 71 -1.31 14.69 20.53
CA TRP A 71 -0.38 13.60 20.22
C TRP A 71 1.09 13.96 20.42
N LEU A 72 1.43 15.25 20.35
CA LEU A 72 2.79 15.72 20.62
C LEU A 72 3.15 15.49 22.10
N ASP A 73 2.17 15.66 22.98
CA ASP A 73 2.30 15.43 24.43
C ASP A 73 2.14 13.95 24.83
N LEU A 74 1.89 13.04 23.88
CA LEU A 74 1.70 11.61 24.16
C LEU A 74 2.76 11.00 25.09
N PRO A 75 4.08 11.26 24.92
CA PRO A 75 5.10 10.70 25.82
C PRO A 75 4.96 11.14 27.28
N HIS A 76 4.32 12.28 27.52
CA HIS A 76 4.17 12.92 28.83
C HIS A 76 2.74 12.89 29.37
N ASN A 77 1.80 12.24 28.65
CA ASN A 77 0.39 12.17 29.02
C ASN A 77 -0.05 10.72 29.34
N PRO A 78 -0.02 10.29 30.61
CA PRO A 78 -0.40 8.93 31.02
C PRO A 78 -1.84 8.56 30.68
N THR A 79 -2.75 9.52 30.73
CA THR A 79 -4.18 9.31 30.42
C THR A 79 -4.37 8.96 28.96
N LEU A 80 -3.74 9.73 28.06
CA LEU A 80 -3.79 9.47 26.62
C LEU A 80 -3.11 8.13 26.27
N GLN A 81 -1.97 7.83 26.90
CA GLN A 81 -1.31 6.53 26.74
C GLN A 81 -2.20 5.35 27.17
N ALA A 82 -2.90 5.48 28.30
CA ALA A 82 -3.82 4.46 28.78
C ALA A 82 -4.99 4.28 27.81
N HIS A 83 -5.55 5.37 27.29
CA HIS A 83 -6.64 5.34 26.32
C HIS A 83 -6.24 4.62 25.03
N ILE A 84 -5.11 5.02 24.40
CA ILE A 84 -4.57 4.39 23.19
C ILE A 84 -4.27 2.89 23.40
N LYS A 85 -3.79 2.52 24.59
CA LYS A 85 -3.53 1.12 24.95
C LYS A 85 -4.83 0.32 25.08
N GLN A 86 -5.84 0.86 25.75
CA GLN A 86 -7.15 0.22 25.92
C GLN A 86 -7.82 -0.04 24.57
N GLU A 87 -7.69 0.90 23.64
CA GLU A 87 -8.24 0.78 22.28
C GLU A 87 -7.37 -0.08 21.34
N GLY A 88 -6.25 -0.63 21.80
CA GLY A 88 -5.35 -1.46 20.98
C GLY A 88 -4.57 -0.70 19.90
N LYS A 89 -4.67 0.62 19.85
CA LYS A 89 -4.05 1.49 18.83
C LYS A 89 -2.52 1.53 18.90
N ALA A 90 -1.92 1.15 20.02
CA ALA A 90 -0.45 1.11 20.18
C ALA A 90 0.24 0.07 19.26
N ASP A 91 -0.32 -1.14 19.13
CA ASP A 91 0.22 -2.18 18.22
C ASP A 91 0.09 -1.74 16.76
N PHE A 92 -1.03 -1.11 16.42
CA PHE A 92 -1.27 -0.51 15.11
C PHE A 92 -0.16 0.47 14.74
N MET A 93 0.22 1.37 15.65
CA MET A 93 1.22 2.41 15.36
C MET A 93 2.57 1.85 14.92
N PHE A 94 3.04 0.79 15.58
CA PHE A 94 4.29 0.13 15.18
C PHE A 94 4.14 -0.61 13.85
N ARG A 95 3.05 -1.36 13.67
CA ARG A 95 2.82 -2.07 12.39
C ARG A 95 2.73 -1.09 11.22
N PHE A 96 2.03 0.02 11.42
CA PHE A 96 1.91 1.10 10.46
C PHE A 96 3.29 1.69 10.11
N SER A 97 4.13 1.99 11.10
CA SER A 97 5.45 2.57 10.84
C SER A 97 6.34 1.65 10.00
N VAL A 98 6.29 0.34 10.26
CA VAL A 98 6.99 -0.66 9.45
C VAL A 98 6.46 -0.66 8.02
N TRP A 99 5.14 -0.68 7.82
CA TRP A 99 4.55 -0.67 6.48
C TRP A 99 4.87 0.61 5.71
N LEU A 100 4.77 1.76 6.36
CA LEU A 100 5.10 3.06 5.78
C LEU A 100 6.57 3.11 5.34
N TYR A 101 7.48 2.65 6.21
CA TYR A 101 8.89 2.57 5.90
C TYR A 101 9.16 1.71 4.67
N GLN A 102 8.57 0.51 4.60
CA GLN A 102 8.75 -0.39 3.46
C GLN A 102 8.16 0.19 2.17
N ALA A 103 6.99 0.82 2.24
CA ALA A 103 6.36 1.45 1.08
C ALA A 103 7.24 2.57 0.51
N ILE A 104 7.74 3.48 1.35
CA ILE A 104 8.66 4.55 0.89
C ILE A 104 9.92 3.95 0.27
N LYS A 105 10.46 2.87 0.84
CA LYS A 105 11.63 2.18 0.29
C LYS A 105 11.36 1.57 -1.09
N ILE A 106 10.21 0.91 -1.28
CA ILE A 106 9.81 0.32 -2.56
C ILE A 106 9.58 1.42 -3.61
N PHE A 107 8.94 2.52 -3.22
CA PHE A 107 8.74 3.68 -4.10
C PHE A 107 10.07 4.19 -4.63
N ARG A 108 11.07 4.38 -3.76
CA ARG A 108 12.42 4.81 -4.17
C ARG A 108 13.13 3.82 -5.09
N GLN A 109 12.91 2.52 -4.90
CA GLN A 109 13.48 1.50 -5.78
C GLN A 109 12.86 1.53 -7.18
N ARG A 110 11.57 1.85 -7.27
CA ARG A 110 10.83 2.00 -8.53
C ARG A 110 11.15 3.33 -9.22
N HIS A 111 11.43 4.38 -8.44
CA HIS A 111 11.64 5.75 -8.90
C HIS A 111 12.99 6.32 -8.41
N PRO A 112 14.13 5.78 -8.88
CA PRO A 112 15.45 6.15 -8.36
C PRO A 112 15.81 7.63 -8.58
N ASP A 113 15.27 8.26 -9.63
CA ASP A 113 15.54 9.65 -10.00
C ASP A 113 14.59 10.65 -9.33
N SER A 114 13.63 10.18 -8.52
CA SER A 114 12.65 11.05 -7.88
C SER A 114 13.26 11.88 -6.76
N SER A 115 13.13 13.20 -6.85
CA SER A 115 13.61 14.15 -5.84
C SER A 115 12.70 14.26 -4.61
N ILE A 116 11.54 13.61 -4.60
CA ILE A 116 10.52 13.80 -3.55
C ILE A 116 10.85 13.06 -2.25
N ALA A 117 11.71 12.05 -2.33
CA ALA A 117 12.12 11.23 -1.20
C ALA A 117 13.48 11.71 -0.68
N GLU A 118 13.47 12.39 0.47
CA GLU A 118 14.69 12.77 1.15
C GLU A 118 15.23 11.60 1.98
N SER A 119 16.51 11.30 1.80
CA SER A 119 17.25 10.44 2.72
C SER A 119 18.54 11.12 3.12
N ALA A 120 18.53 11.70 4.31
CA ALA A 120 19.77 11.91 5.03
C ALA A 120 20.05 10.62 5.82
N ASP A 121 21.15 9.97 5.46
CA ASP A 121 21.91 9.05 6.33
C ASP A 121 21.65 7.54 6.25
N LEU A 122 20.67 7.04 5.49
CA LEU A 122 20.66 5.60 5.11
C LEU A 122 21.85 5.22 4.21
N GLN A 123 22.51 6.20 3.59
CA GLN A 123 23.67 6.00 2.71
C GLN A 123 25.02 6.44 3.33
N GLN A 124 25.04 7.29 4.37
CA GLN A 124 26.29 7.81 4.96
C GLN A 124 26.98 6.83 5.93
N ILE A 125 26.48 5.61 6.01
CA ILE A 125 26.90 4.62 6.99
C ILE A 125 27.16 3.31 6.24
N THR A 126 28.21 3.35 5.42
CA THR A 126 28.76 2.13 4.84
C THR A 126 29.76 1.61 5.87
N GLU A 127 29.54 0.41 6.43
CA GLU A 127 30.61 -0.27 7.16
C GLU A 127 31.81 -0.49 6.22
N PRO A 128 33.05 -0.61 6.72
CA PRO A 128 34.25 -0.83 5.89
C PRO A 128 34.18 -2.05 4.95
N GLN A 129 33.16 -2.90 5.09
CA GLN A 129 32.91 -4.11 4.29
C GLN A 129 31.76 -3.98 3.27
N GLY A 130 31.20 -2.78 3.05
CA GLY A 130 30.19 -2.57 2.00
C GLY A 130 28.76 -2.99 2.37
N HIS A 131 28.49 -3.34 3.63
CA HIS A 131 27.12 -3.58 4.11
C HIS A 131 26.40 -2.25 4.42
N LYS A 132 25.21 -2.07 3.85
CA LYS A 132 24.30 -0.96 4.17
C LYS A 132 23.81 -1.11 5.61
N SER A 133 23.93 -0.06 6.44
CA SER A 133 23.35 -0.07 7.78
C SER A 133 21.82 -0.10 7.74
N LEU A 134 21.21 -0.92 8.59
CA LEU A 134 19.76 -1.01 8.75
C LEU A 134 19.24 0.08 9.68
N SER A 135 18.08 0.65 9.38
CA SER A 135 17.38 1.55 10.32
C SER A 135 16.81 0.80 11.53
N GLU A 136 16.41 1.53 12.58
CA GLU A 136 15.69 0.95 13.72
C GLU A 136 14.54 0.04 13.30
N LEU A 137 13.67 0.55 12.43
CA LEU A 137 12.47 -0.16 12.00
C LEU A 137 12.81 -1.41 11.18
N GLU A 138 13.89 -1.38 10.39
CA GLU A 138 14.36 -2.56 9.65
C GLU A 138 14.95 -3.63 10.57
N ILE A 139 15.74 -3.22 11.55
CA ILE A 139 16.32 -4.14 12.54
C ILE A 139 15.19 -4.80 13.33
N ILE A 140 14.25 -4.01 13.86
CA ILE A 140 13.13 -4.54 14.64
C ILE A 140 12.28 -5.47 13.78
N ASN A 141 11.90 -5.07 12.56
CA ASN A 141 11.11 -5.91 11.67
C ASN A 141 11.83 -7.24 11.34
N SER A 142 13.16 -7.20 11.16
CA SER A 142 13.97 -8.39 10.90
C SER A 142 14.04 -9.34 12.11
N LEU A 143 14.15 -8.80 13.33
CA LEU A 143 14.09 -9.57 14.58
C LEU A 143 12.71 -10.23 14.75
N LEU A 144 11.62 -9.51 14.46
CA LEU A 144 10.26 -10.05 14.54
C LEU A 144 10.01 -11.15 13.50
N ARG A 145 10.50 -10.98 12.27
CA ARG A 145 10.46 -12.01 11.23
C ARG A 145 11.23 -13.26 11.64
N PHE A 146 12.43 -13.07 12.21
CA PHE A 146 13.22 -14.18 12.74
C PHE A 146 12.46 -14.93 13.85
N HIS A 147 11.81 -14.21 14.77
CA HIS A 147 11.00 -14.80 15.84
C HIS A 147 9.88 -15.69 15.27
N ARG A 148 9.05 -15.13 14.37
CA ARG A 148 7.90 -15.83 13.79
C ARG A 148 8.29 -17.04 12.92
N GLY A 149 9.42 -16.95 12.22
CA GLY A 149 9.87 -17.99 11.28
C GLY A 149 10.64 -19.16 11.91
N ASN A 150 11.00 -19.09 13.20
CA ASN A 150 11.91 -20.07 13.81
C ASN A 150 11.45 -20.69 15.16
N PRO A 151 10.16 -20.92 15.43
CA PRO A 151 9.72 -21.48 16.73
C PRO A 151 10.34 -22.85 17.02
N ALA A 152 10.44 -23.72 16.01
CA ALA A 152 11.04 -25.05 16.14
C ALA A 152 12.53 -25.01 16.52
N LEU A 153 13.26 -23.99 16.07
CA LEU A 153 14.69 -23.83 16.37
C LEU A 153 14.91 -23.60 17.86
N PHE A 154 14.07 -22.79 18.51
CA PHE A 154 14.15 -22.49 19.93
C PHE A 154 13.97 -23.75 20.78
N THR A 155 12.97 -24.57 20.46
CA THR A 155 12.73 -25.83 21.17
C THR A 155 13.85 -26.85 20.90
N PHE A 156 14.32 -26.95 19.66
CA PHE A 156 15.37 -27.89 19.27
C PHE A 156 16.67 -27.65 20.04
N ILE A 157 17.17 -26.41 20.07
CA ILE A 157 18.44 -26.10 20.76
C ILE A 157 18.31 -26.35 22.26
N LYS A 158 17.20 -25.97 22.90
CA LYS A 158 16.99 -26.27 24.32
C LYS A 158 16.99 -27.79 24.60
N ARG A 159 16.33 -28.58 23.75
CA ARG A 159 16.33 -30.05 23.85
C ARG A 159 17.71 -30.65 23.64
N TYR A 160 18.43 -30.19 22.62
CA TYR A 160 19.78 -30.63 22.31
C TYR A 160 20.73 -30.34 23.48
N ASN A 161 20.64 -29.16 24.09
CA ASN A 161 21.49 -28.78 25.22
C ASN A 161 21.20 -29.63 26.46
N ASN A 162 19.92 -29.91 26.72
CA ASN A 162 19.52 -30.77 27.84
C ASN A 162 19.95 -32.23 27.62
N SER A 163 19.88 -32.79 26.41
CA SER A 163 20.32 -34.17 26.16
C SER A 163 21.83 -34.36 26.37
N GLN A 164 22.64 -33.34 26.09
CA GLN A 164 24.08 -33.35 26.37
C GLN A 164 24.41 -33.28 27.87
N ARG A 165 23.53 -32.71 28.70
CA ARG A 165 23.71 -32.67 30.17
C ARG A 165 23.61 -34.05 30.83
N HIS A 166 23.04 -35.03 30.14
CA HIS A 166 22.89 -36.40 30.64
C HIS A 166 24.03 -37.34 30.23
N GLN A 167 25.06 -36.85 29.51
CA GLN A 167 26.26 -37.66 29.27
C GLN A 167 27.18 -37.66 30.49
N VAL A 168 27.12 -38.76 31.24
CA VAL A 168 28.00 -39.06 32.37
C VAL A 168 29.44 -39.19 31.88
N SER A 169 30.35 -38.43 32.48
CA SER A 169 31.79 -38.63 32.29
C SER A 169 32.27 -39.73 33.23
N TRP A 170 32.14 -41.00 32.83
CA TRP A 170 32.49 -42.15 33.67
C TRP A 170 33.92 -42.06 34.24
N ASN A 171 34.92 -41.69 33.45
CA ASN A 171 36.30 -41.52 33.94
C ASN A 171 36.41 -40.52 35.10
N ARG A 172 35.70 -39.38 35.02
CA ARG A 172 35.72 -38.36 36.09
C ARG A 172 34.85 -38.78 37.28
N THR A 173 33.78 -39.52 37.02
CA THR A 173 32.87 -40.03 38.05
C THR A 173 33.58 -41.08 38.91
N VAL A 174 34.24 -42.05 38.29
CA VAL A 174 35.04 -43.08 38.97
C VAL A 174 36.19 -42.47 39.77
N GLN A 175 36.83 -41.41 39.25
CA GLN A 175 37.94 -40.73 39.95
C GLN A 175 37.51 -39.87 41.14
N ARG A 176 36.32 -39.24 41.08
CA ARG A 176 35.92 -38.21 42.06
C ARG A 176 34.87 -38.67 43.06
N GLN A 177 34.12 -39.70 42.72
CA GLN A 177 33.02 -40.19 43.54
C GLN A 177 33.36 -41.60 44.03
N THR A 178 32.99 -41.89 45.28
CA THR A 178 33.18 -43.23 45.86
C THR A 178 32.01 -44.12 45.43
N ALA A 179 32.31 -45.28 44.86
CA ALA A 179 31.28 -46.26 44.48
C ALA A 179 30.71 -46.94 45.73
N LEU A 180 29.38 -47.10 45.78
CA LEU A 180 28.71 -48.01 46.71
C LEU A 180 28.67 -49.39 46.06
N LEU A 181 29.15 -50.42 46.76
CA LEU A 181 29.09 -51.79 46.28
C LEU A 181 27.76 -52.42 46.68
N GLN A 182 26.94 -52.78 45.70
CA GLN A 182 25.73 -53.56 45.91
C GLN A 182 25.84 -54.85 45.10
N ASN A 183 25.78 -56.01 45.78
CA ASN A 183 25.90 -57.34 45.18
C ASN A 183 27.16 -57.52 44.27
N GLY A 184 28.29 -56.93 44.66
CA GLY A 184 29.54 -57.00 43.90
C GLY A 184 29.63 -56.07 42.68
N VAL A 185 28.58 -55.27 42.41
CA VAL A 185 28.56 -54.28 41.33
C VAL A 185 28.77 -52.88 41.90
N PRO A 186 29.75 -52.10 41.40
CA PRO A 186 29.96 -50.72 41.84
C PRO A 186 28.84 -49.82 41.29
N MET A 187 28.13 -49.14 42.19
CA MET A 187 27.08 -48.16 41.87
C MET A 187 27.52 -46.76 42.31
N TYR A 188 27.37 -45.78 41.42
CA TYR A 188 27.66 -44.38 41.69
C TYR A 188 26.36 -43.60 41.84
N VAL A 189 26.06 -43.14 43.05
CA VAL A 189 24.83 -42.38 43.35
C VAL A 189 24.87 -40.99 42.73
N GLU A 190 26.03 -40.36 42.72
CA GLU A 190 26.26 -39.08 42.06
C GLU A 190 27.19 -39.25 40.85
N THR A 191 26.79 -38.68 39.71
CA THR A 191 27.56 -38.77 38.46
C THR A 191 28.13 -37.41 38.05
N VAL A 192 29.38 -37.39 37.57
CA VAL A 192 30.00 -36.18 37.05
C VAL A 192 29.68 -36.05 35.57
N ASN A 193 28.71 -35.20 35.23
CA ASN A 193 28.32 -34.97 33.84
C ASN A 193 29.34 -34.10 33.09
N LYS A 194 29.49 -34.32 31.78
CA LYS A 194 30.28 -33.43 30.92
C LYS A 194 29.53 -32.08 30.77
N ARG A 195 29.81 -31.10 31.65
CA ARG A 195 29.49 -29.69 31.32
C ARG A 195 30.49 -29.21 30.28
N LYS A 196 30.07 -29.06 29.03
CA LYS A 196 30.88 -28.45 27.98
C LYS A 196 30.48 -26.99 27.81
N ASN A 197 31.12 -26.11 28.56
CA ASN A 197 31.13 -24.64 28.41
C ASN A 197 29.78 -23.91 28.38
N ILE A 198 29.84 -22.57 28.49
CA ILE A 198 28.72 -21.67 28.21
C ILE A 198 28.26 -21.96 26.78
N ASP A 199 27.01 -22.40 26.64
CA ASP A 199 26.45 -22.64 25.31
C ASP A 199 26.19 -21.30 24.64
N SER A 200 27.03 -20.99 23.64
CA SER A 200 26.93 -19.72 22.89
C SER A 200 25.59 -19.61 22.14
N ASP A 201 24.94 -20.73 21.83
CA ASP A 201 23.60 -20.73 21.23
C ASP A 201 22.52 -20.40 22.25
N GLU A 202 22.59 -20.98 23.46
CA GLU A 202 21.67 -20.63 24.56
C GLU A 202 21.82 -19.17 24.95
N GLU A 203 23.06 -18.68 25.02
CA GLU A 203 23.35 -17.28 25.28
C GLU A 203 22.76 -16.35 24.21
N LEU A 204 22.90 -16.70 22.93
CA LEU A 204 22.36 -15.89 21.84
C LEU A 204 20.84 -15.77 21.92
N PHE A 205 20.15 -16.85 22.31
CA PHE A 205 18.70 -16.79 22.55
C PHE A 205 18.32 -15.98 23.78
N VAL A 206 19.06 -16.07 24.88
CA VAL A 206 18.83 -15.21 26.05
C VAL A 206 18.95 -13.74 25.65
N LEU A 207 19.98 -13.36 24.87
CA LEU A 207 20.12 -12.01 24.33
C LEU A 207 18.94 -11.65 23.43
N PHE A 208 18.53 -12.55 22.54
CA PHE A 208 17.41 -12.35 21.63
C PHE A 208 16.09 -12.10 22.35
N PHE A 209 15.69 -12.97 23.27
CA PHE A 209 14.46 -12.79 24.04
C PHE A 209 14.54 -11.59 24.99
N SER A 210 15.74 -11.17 25.41
CA SER A 210 15.94 -9.92 26.16
C SER A 210 15.67 -8.69 25.29
N VAL A 211 16.13 -8.71 24.04
CA VAL A 211 15.79 -7.69 23.03
C VAL A 211 14.29 -7.68 22.77
N LEU A 212 13.65 -8.83 22.54
CA LEU A 212 12.20 -8.90 22.31
C LEU A 212 11.40 -8.36 23.51
N ARG A 213 11.80 -8.67 24.74
CA ARG A 213 11.14 -8.11 25.94
C ARG A 213 11.31 -6.60 26.02
N HIS A 214 12.52 -6.09 25.72
CA HIS A 214 12.73 -4.64 25.66
C HIS A 214 11.84 -3.98 24.59
N LEU A 215 11.71 -4.59 23.42
CA LEU A 215 10.84 -4.10 22.34
C LEU A 215 9.36 -4.15 22.72
N ASN A 216 8.90 -5.21 23.40
CA ASN A 216 7.55 -5.27 23.98
C ASN A 216 7.30 -4.07 24.89
N ASN A 217 8.25 -3.75 25.77
CA ASN A 217 8.09 -2.63 26.70
C ASN A 217 8.16 -1.27 26.00
N ALA A 218 9.09 -1.10 25.06
CA ALA A 218 9.36 0.18 24.39
C ALA A 218 8.28 0.56 23.36
N TYR A 219 7.73 -0.43 22.64
CA TYR A 219 6.77 -0.21 21.55
C TYR A 219 5.40 -0.84 21.82
N ASN A 220 5.18 -1.39 23.02
CA ASN A 220 3.94 -2.08 23.41
C ASN A 220 3.58 -3.23 22.45
N LEU A 221 4.60 -3.94 21.95
CA LEU A 221 4.43 -5.10 21.08
C LEU A 221 3.93 -6.26 21.95
N LYS A 222 2.92 -6.99 21.48
CA LYS A 222 2.38 -8.17 22.18
C LYS A 222 3.11 -9.44 21.75
N ILE A 223 4.45 -9.43 21.75
CA ILE A 223 5.25 -10.59 21.30
C ILE A 223 5.23 -11.64 22.40
N GLU A 224 4.77 -12.85 22.05
CA GLU A 224 4.88 -14.02 22.93
C GLU A 224 6.35 -14.42 23.08
N LEU A 225 6.86 -14.44 24.31
CA LEU A 225 8.23 -14.86 24.61
C LEU A 225 8.25 -16.36 24.90
N ASN A 226 9.25 -17.06 24.36
CA ASN A 226 9.38 -18.49 24.61
C ASN A 226 9.81 -18.72 26.07
N PRO A 227 9.03 -19.47 26.88
CA PRO A 227 9.32 -19.68 28.29
C PRO A 227 10.59 -20.48 28.57
N LEU A 228 11.19 -21.12 27.55
CA LEU A 228 12.44 -21.87 27.68
C LEU A 228 13.68 -20.99 27.89
N TYR A 229 13.57 -19.69 27.62
CA TYR A 229 14.67 -18.73 27.69
C TYR A 229 14.28 -17.54 28.56
N GLU A 230 14.90 -17.45 29.73
CA GLU A 230 14.67 -16.35 30.65
C GLU A 230 15.43 -15.10 30.21
N PRO A 231 14.76 -13.96 29.97
CA PRO A 231 15.45 -12.76 29.51
C PRO A 231 16.10 -11.96 30.67
N LEU A 232 17.26 -11.36 30.40
CA LEU A 232 18.17 -10.72 31.38
C LEU A 232 17.54 -9.55 32.15
N PRO A 233 17.77 -9.37 33.46
CA PRO A 233 17.21 -8.23 34.20
C PRO A 233 17.44 -6.87 33.51
N GLU A 234 16.48 -5.94 33.62
CA GLU A 234 16.50 -4.66 32.90
C GLU A 234 17.80 -3.87 33.14
N ARG A 235 18.31 -3.89 34.38
CA ARG A 235 19.58 -3.24 34.75
C ARG A 235 20.77 -3.78 33.95
N GLU A 236 20.81 -5.08 33.69
CA GLU A 236 21.87 -5.70 32.88
C GLU A 236 21.68 -5.37 31.41
N PHE A 237 20.44 -5.43 30.92
CA PHE A 237 20.12 -5.10 29.54
C PHE A 237 20.48 -3.64 29.19
N LYS A 238 20.26 -2.69 30.11
CA LYS A 238 20.69 -1.29 29.94
C LYS A 238 22.19 -1.14 29.73
N LYS A 239 23.02 -1.99 30.36
CA LYS A 239 24.48 -1.99 30.14
C LYS A 239 24.82 -2.52 28.74
N LEU A 240 24.07 -3.52 28.24
CA LEU A 240 24.24 -4.01 26.87
C LEU A 240 23.93 -2.92 25.83
N LEU A 241 22.86 -2.14 26.03
CA LEU A 241 22.53 -0.96 25.21
C LEU A 241 23.54 0.19 25.34
N ALA A 242 24.45 0.15 26.31
CA ALA A 242 25.50 1.15 26.52
C ALA A 242 26.86 0.70 25.98
N GLY A 243 26.87 -0.22 25.01
CA GLY A 243 28.08 -0.69 24.33
C GLY A 243 28.65 -2.01 24.84
N GLN A 244 28.07 -2.63 25.88
CA GLN A 244 28.48 -3.99 26.28
C GLN A 244 27.92 -5.07 25.34
N GLY A 245 26.80 -4.80 24.65
CA GLY A 245 26.14 -5.76 23.78
C GLY A 245 26.98 -6.14 22.57
N THR A 246 27.54 -5.15 21.86
CA THR A 246 28.44 -5.37 20.72
C THR A 246 29.69 -6.15 21.13
N ARG A 247 30.31 -5.78 22.26
CA ARG A 247 31.47 -6.47 22.83
C ARG A 247 31.14 -7.92 23.18
N ARG A 248 29.99 -8.15 23.83
CA ARG A 248 29.56 -9.50 24.21
C ARG A 248 29.31 -10.38 22.99
N LEU A 249 28.65 -9.85 21.97
CA LEU A 249 28.42 -10.55 20.71
C LEU A 249 29.73 -10.90 20.00
N GLN A 250 30.73 -10.01 19.99
CA GLN A 250 32.05 -10.32 19.41
C GLN A 250 32.76 -11.48 20.15
N GLN A 251 32.60 -11.58 21.48
CA GLN A 251 33.18 -12.70 22.25
C GLN A 251 32.60 -14.07 21.89
N ILE A 252 31.36 -14.12 21.39
CA ILE A 252 30.68 -15.36 21.00
C ILE A 252 30.61 -15.55 19.47
N ARG A 253 31.25 -14.67 18.70
CA ARG A 253 31.28 -14.74 17.23
C ARG A 253 31.90 -16.06 16.75
N GLY A 254 31.22 -16.72 15.81
CA GLY A 254 31.67 -17.97 15.20
C GLY A 254 31.56 -19.21 16.10
N LYS A 255 30.98 -19.09 17.31
CA LYS A 255 30.82 -20.22 18.26
C LYS A 255 29.46 -20.92 18.15
N TYR A 256 28.66 -20.57 17.15
CA TYR A 256 27.31 -21.06 16.92
C TYR A 256 27.26 -22.12 15.81
N TYR A 257 26.33 -23.07 15.92
CA TYR A 257 26.34 -24.31 15.12
C TYR A 257 25.60 -24.23 13.77
N SER A 258 24.84 -23.17 13.49
CA SER A 258 24.04 -23.08 12.25
C SER A 258 24.02 -21.68 11.61
N ASP A 259 23.72 -21.65 10.31
CA ASP A 259 23.54 -20.40 9.55
C ASP A 259 22.40 -19.54 10.11
N LYS A 260 21.35 -20.15 10.66
CA LYS A 260 20.26 -19.42 11.33
C LYS A 260 20.75 -18.70 12.59
N MET A 261 21.66 -19.32 13.34
CA MET A 261 22.28 -18.67 14.50
C MET A 261 23.23 -17.56 14.10
N ARG A 262 23.97 -17.73 13.00
CA ARG A 262 24.77 -16.67 12.39
C ARG A 262 23.91 -15.47 11.97
N GLN A 263 22.76 -15.73 11.34
CA GLN A 263 21.79 -14.70 11.00
C GLN A 263 21.27 -13.97 12.25
N LEU A 264 20.87 -14.71 13.30
CA LEU A 264 20.43 -14.11 14.57
C LEU A 264 21.53 -13.23 15.18
N TRP A 265 22.77 -13.71 15.18
CA TRP A 265 23.92 -12.94 15.67
C TRP A 265 24.08 -11.62 14.91
N GLN A 266 23.94 -11.64 13.57
CA GLN A 266 24.02 -10.42 12.75
C GLN A 266 22.91 -9.42 13.11
N LEU A 267 21.67 -9.90 13.31
CA LEU A 267 20.55 -9.05 13.71
C LEU A 267 20.75 -8.43 15.10
N LEU A 268 21.20 -9.22 16.07
CA LEU A 268 21.51 -8.72 17.41
C LEU A 268 22.67 -7.73 17.39
N TYR A 269 23.69 -8.00 16.57
CA TYR A 269 24.83 -7.09 16.42
C TYR A 269 24.40 -5.76 15.82
N ALA A 270 23.60 -5.78 14.76
CA ALA A 270 23.02 -4.56 14.17
C ALA A 270 22.22 -3.76 15.20
N TYR A 271 21.39 -4.44 16.02
CA TYR A 271 20.61 -3.81 17.08
C TYR A 271 21.48 -3.10 18.12
N PHE A 272 22.45 -3.79 18.72
CA PHE A 272 23.32 -3.17 19.74
C PHE A 272 24.28 -2.14 19.15
N ASN A 273 24.79 -2.36 17.94
CA ASN A 273 25.67 -1.40 17.26
C ASN A 273 24.93 -0.09 16.99
N ARG A 274 23.67 -0.16 16.51
CA ARG A 274 22.83 1.03 16.35
C ARG A 274 22.64 1.76 17.69
N ALA A 275 22.26 1.05 18.75
CA ALA A 275 22.02 1.64 20.06
C ALA A 275 23.28 2.28 20.68
N GLU A 276 24.45 1.71 20.44
CA GLU A 276 25.74 2.28 20.86
C GLU A 276 26.09 3.54 20.06
N ARG A 277 25.88 3.50 18.74
CA ARG A 277 26.16 4.63 17.85
C ARG A 277 25.27 5.82 18.10
N SER A 278 23.98 5.61 18.34
CA SER A 278 23.05 6.71 18.64
C SER A 278 23.44 7.50 19.89
N LYS A 279 24.17 6.87 20.84
CA LYS A 279 24.69 7.53 22.06
C LYS A 279 26.05 8.17 21.87
N THR A 280 26.93 7.56 21.07
CA THR A 280 28.33 7.97 20.92
C THR A 280 28.53 9.01 19.80
N GLN A 281 27.76 8.94 18.73
CA GLN A 281 27.90 9.82 17.55
C GLN A 281 27.02 11.06 17.70
N LYS A 282 27.65 12.24 17.84
CA LYS A 282 26.96 13.54 18.06
C LYS A 282 25.91 13.89 17.00
N ASN A 283 26.13 13.46 15.75
CA ASN A 283 25.26 13.78 14.60
C ASN A 283 24.56 12.53 14.04
N PHE A 284 24.36 11.48 14.85
CA PHE A 284 23.65 10.29 14.38
C PHE A 284 22.20 10.62 14.05
N ARG A 285 21.78 10.33 12.83
CA ARG A 285 20.41 10.52 12.36
C ARG A 285 19.99 9.36 11.48
N GLU A 286 18.70 9.07 11.48
CA GLU A 286 18.06 8.14 10.56
C GLU A 286 16.86 8.87 9.93
N VAL A 287 16.93 9.14 8.64
CA VAL A 287 15.88 9.89 7.94
C VAL A 287 15.39 9.11 6.73
N LEU A 288 14.08 8.87 6.71
CA LEU A 288 13.34 8.41 5.54
C LEU A 288 12.03 9.21 5.46
N LEU A 289 12.06 10.33 4.76
CA LEU A 289 10.94 11.25 4.64
C LEU A 289 10.58 11.49 3.17
N VAL A 290 9.31 11.69 2.90
CA VAL A 290 8.79 12.06 1.58
C VAL A 290 7.93 13.30 1.73
N ARG A 291 8.15 14.32 0.89
CA ARG A 291 7.34 15.55 0.91
C ARG A 291 5.98 15.33 0.24
N ASP A 292 6.01 14.97 -1.04
CA ASP A 292 4.80 14.80 -1.85
C ASP A 292 4.25 13.38 -1.76
N PHE A 293 3.74 13.01 -0.57
CA PHE A 293 3.28 11.64 -0.34
C PHE A 293 2.06 11.24 -1.20
N ASN A 294 1.34 12.21 -1.79
CA ASN A 294 0.31 11.91 -2.79
C ASN A 294 0.89 11.14 -4.00
N ILE A 295 2.11 11.45 -4.44
CA ILE A 295 2.77 10.77 -5.56
C ILE A 295 3.10 9.32 -5.18
N VAL A 296 3.50 9.10 -3.92
CA VAL A 296 3.69 7.73 -3.40
C VAL A 296 2.36 6.99 -3.39
N PHE A 297 1.28 7.63 -2.95
CA PHE A 297 -0.05 7.04 -2.98
C PHE A 297 -0.56 6.72 -4.39
N GLU A 298 -0.31 7.60 -5.36
CA GLU A 298 -0.58 7.38 -6.78
C GLU A 298 0.17 6.12 -7.28
N ASP A 299 1.49 5.99 -7.03
CA ASP A 299 2.24 4.79 -7.42
C ASP A 299 1.76 3.51 -6.69
N MET A 300 1.31 3.62 -5.44
CA MET A 300 0.73 2.49 -4.71
C MET A 300 -0.55 1.98 -5.36
N ILE A 301 -1.45 2.88 -5.77
CA ILE A 301 -2.69 2.50 -6.48
C ILE A 301 -2.38 1.98 -7.88
N ASP A 302 -1.45 2.61 -8.60
CA ASP A 302 -1.08 2.17 -9.94
C ASP A 302 -0.49 0.75 -9.91
N ALA A 303 0.35 0.43 -8.93
CA ALA A 303 0.89 -0.92 -8.74
C ALA A 303 -0.21 -1.97 -8.47
N LEU A 304 -1.34 -1.58 -7.86
CA LEU A 304 -2.49 -2.46 -7.64
C LEU A 304 -3.33 -2.63 -8.90
N LEU A 305 -3.60 -1.55 -9.63
CA LEU A 305 -4.55 -1.55 -10.75
C LEU A 305 -3.93 -1.88 -12.09
N THR A 306 -2.66 -1.56 -12.29
CA THR A 306 -1.94 -1.72 -13.55
C THR A 306 -1.12 -3.00 -13.53
N ASP A 307 -1.13 -3.73 -14.63
CA ASP A 307 -0.30 -4.91 -14.81
C ASP A 307 1.01 -4.48 -15.47
N PRO A 308 2.17 -4.57 -14.79
CA PRO A 308 3.45 -4.18 -15.38
C PRO A 308 3.87 -5.06 -16.56
N ALA A 309 3.27 -6.24 -16.75
CA ALA A 309 3.54 -7.11 -17.89
C ALA A 309 2.85 -6.65 -19.18
N VAL A 310 1.84 -5.77 -19.08
CA VAL A 310 1.10 -5.24 -20.23
C VAL A 310 1.69 -3.87 -20.60
N PRO A 311 2.41 -3.76 -21.73
CA PRO A 311 3.00 -2.49 -22.14
C PRO A 311 1.91 -1.50 -22.53
N LEU A 312 2.00 -0.28 -22.02
CA LEU A 312 1.10 0.82 -22.36
C LEU A 312 1.88 1.91 -23.10
N PRO A 313 1.32 2.48 -24.19
CA PRO A 313 1.89 3.65 -24.83
C PRO A 313 2.14 4.77 -23.83
N LYS A 314 3.38 5.26 -23.76
CA LYS A 314 3.80 6.31 -22.82
C LYS A 314 2.91 7.56 -22.91
N ALA A 315 2.46 7.90 -24.12
CA ALA A 315 1.58 9.03 -24.40
C ALA A 315 0.19 8.95 -23.75
N LEU A 316 -0.27 7.78 -23.28
CA LEU A 316 -1.52 7.63 -22.52
C LEU A 316 -1.38 8.12 -21.08
N LYS A 317 -0.19 7.98 -20.48
CA LYS A 317 0.10 8.50 -19.15
C LYS A 317 0.65 9.92 -19.20
N GLU A 318 1.61 10.17 -20.09
CA GLU A 318 2.24 11.48 -20.29
C GLU A 318 1.62 12.17 -21.50
N HIS A 319 0.64 13.03 -21.26
CA HIS A 319 -0.05 13.75 -22.32
C HIS A 319 0.81 14.87 -22.92
N LYS A 320 0.55 15.20 -24.19
CA LYS A 320 1.26 16.27 -24.94
C LYS A 320 1.16 17.66 -24.29
N ASP A 321 0.12 17.89 -23.49
CA ASP A 321 -0.09 19.15 -22.75
C ASP A 321 0.68 19.21 -21.42
N GLY A 322 1.58 18.25 -21.18
CA GLY A 322 2.41 18.16 -19.97
C GLY A 322 1.68 17.57 -18.76
N LYS A 323 0.42 17.15 -18.90
CA LYS A 323 -0.31 16.53 -17.80
C LYS A 323 -0.05 15.03 -17.71
N ILE A 324 -0.10 14.52 -16.48
CA ILE A 324 0.16 13.11 -16.18
C ILE A 324 -1.13 12.47 -15.64
N LEU A 325 -1.55 11.38 -16.27
CA LEU A 325 -2.64 10.52 -15.82
C LEU A 325 -2.10 9.41 -14.92
N ASP A 326 -2.69 9.27 -13.74
CA ASP A 326 -2.21 8.32 -12.72
C ASP A 326 -2.40 6.86 -13.19
N HIS A 327 -3.65 6.51 -13.54
CA HIS A 327 -4.06 5.14 -13.81
C HIS A 327 -4.66 5.01 -15.20
N VAL A 328 -4.16 4.04 -15.97
CA VAL A 328 -4.75 3.65 -17.24
C VAL A 328 -4.49 2.17 -17.50
N TYR A 329 -5.51 1.46 -17.95
CA TYR A 329 -5.39 0.06 -18.37
C TYR A 329 -6.45 -0.28 -19.41
N GLU A 330 -6.12 -1.22 -20.29
CA GLU A 330 -7.07 -1.79 -21.25
C GLU A 330 -8.01 -2.77 -20.54
N TYR A 331 -9.30 -2.72 -20.90
CA TYR A 331 -10.30 -3.68 -20.44
C TYR A 331 -11.47 -3.77 -21.43
N ALA A 332 -12.34 -4.76 -21.24
CA ALA A 332 -13.52 -4.97 -22.09
C ALA A 332 -14.45 -3.75 -22.08
N SER A 333 -14.92 -3.33 -23.27
CA SER A 333 -15.84 -2.21 -23.43
C SER A 333 -17.14 -2.42 -22.63
N LEU A 334 -17.76 -1.30 -22.23
CA LEU A 334 -19.05 -1.28 -21.55
C LEU A 334 -20.20 -1.76 -22.44
N ILE A 335 -20.05 -1.67 -23.77
CA ILE A 335 -21.12 -1.88 -24.74
C ILE A 335 -21.09 -3.30 -25.32
N ALA A 336 -19.89 -3.76 -25.66
CA ALA A 336 -19.62 -5.05 -26.29
C ALA A 336 -18.32 -5.64 -25.72
N PRO A 337 -18.35 -6.79 -25.02
CA PRO A 337 -17.16 -7.34 -24.36
C PRO A 337 -16.05 -7.81 -25.33
N GLU A 338 -16.36 -7.98 -26.61
CA GLU A 338 -15.42 -8.33 -27.68
C GLU A 338 -14.54 -7.13 -28.10
N ASP A 339 -15.02 -5.90 -27.87
CA ASP A 339 -14.25 -4.68 -28.07
C ASP A 339 -13.51 -4.34 -26.76
N SER A 340 -12.33 -3.72 -26.88
CA SER A 340 -11.59 -3.15 -25.75
C SER A 340 -11.65 -1.63 -25.72
N ILE A 341 -11.49 -1.05 -24.53
CA ILE A 341 -11.31 0.38 -24.31
C ILE A 341 -10.38 0.62 -23.12
N TYR A 342 -9.70 1.78 -23.08
CA TYR A 342 -8.95 2.14 -21.88
C TYR A 342 -9.89 2.65 -20.80
N HIS A 343 -9.76 2.07 -19.62
CA HIS A 343 -10.26 2.63 -18.38
C HIS A 343 -9.19 3.57 -17.81
N ILE A 344 -9.63 4.72 -17.32
CA ILE A 344 -8.75 5.75 -16.79
C ILE A 344 -9.15 6.14 -15.38
N GLY A 345 -8.19 6.53 -14.56
CA GLY A 345 -8.47 6.99 -13.21
C GLY A 345 -7.40 7.87 -12.61
N ASP A 346 -7.78 8.54 -11.53
CA ASP A 346 -6.92 9.45 -10.76
C ASP A 346 -7.12 9.18 -9.26
N SER A 347 -6.03 9.28 -8.51
CA SER A 347 -5.96 8.99 -7.08
C SER A 347 -6.09 10.24 -6.26
N LYS A 348 -6.96 10.20 -5.25
CA LYS A 348 -7.21 11.32 -4.35
C LYS A 348 -6.71 11.01 -2.94
N TYR A 349 -5.78 11.88 -2.51
CA TYR A 349 -5.14 11.82 -1.21
C TYR A 349 -5.49 13.07 -0.41
N TYR A 350 -6.64 13.04 0.27
CA TYR A 350 -7.19 14.14 1.06
C TYR A 350 -7.21 13.78 2.54
N SER A 351 -7.19 14.79 3.41
CA SER A 351 -7.50 14.60 4.83
C SER A 351 -8.96 14.22 5.01
N ASP A 352 -9.88 14.99 4.40
CA ASP A 352 -11.30 14.66 4.38
C ASP A 352 -11.71 14.07 3.02
N ALA A 353 -12.14 12.82 3.04
CA ALA A 353 -12.61 12.14 1.84
C ALA A 353 -13.91 12.73 1.27
N THR A 354 -14.68 13.50 2.03
CA THR A 354 -15.95 14.07 1.54
C THR A 354 -15.76 15.20 0.54
N THR A 355 -14.57 15.80 0.47
CA THR A 355 -14.31 16.99 -0.34
C THR A 355 -13.87 16.65 -1.77
N MET A 356 -14.79 16.18 -2.62
CA MET A 356 -14.53 16.18 -4.07
C MET A 356 -14.68 17.60 -4.63
N GLY A 357 -13.56 18.32 -4.73
CA GLY A 357 -13.53 19.64 -5.35
C GLY A 357 -13.92 19.59 -6.83
N GLN A 358 -14.69 20.57 -7.29
CA GLN A 358 -15.08 20.71 -8.70
C GLN A 358 -13.87 20.69 -9.65
N ALA A 359 -12.75 21.31 -9.25
CA ALA A 359 -11.52 21.35 -10.02
C ALA A 359 -10.97 19.94 -10.36
N SER A 360 -11.02 19.00 -9.41
CA SER A 360 -10.59 17.62 -9.64
C SER A 360 -11.42 16.94 -10.72
N VAL A 361 -12.74 17.14 -10.69
CA VAL A 361 -13.68 16.57 -11.67
C VAL A 361 -13.40 17.11 -13.08
N TYR A 362 -13.18 18.43 -13.21
CA TYR A 362 -12.81 19.05 -14.49
C TYR A 362 -11.46 18.54 -15.04
N LYS A 363 -10.46 18.40 -14.16
CA LYS A 363 -9.16 17.79 -14.50
C LYS A 363 -9.36 16.39 -15.10
N GLN A 364 -10.22 15.60 -14.49
CA GLN A 364 -10.48 14.22 -14.91
C GLN A 364 -11.21 14.10 -16.25
N TYR A 365 -12.13 15.01 -16.56
CA TYR A 365 -12.72 15.08 -17.90
C TYR A 365 -11.70 15.51 -18.97
N THR A 366 -10.74 16.35 -18.60
CA THR A 366 -9.65 16.73 -19.51
C THR A 366 -8.77 15.52 -19.85
N TYR A 367 -8.48 14.66 -18.88
CA TYR A 367 -7.77 13.41 -19.11
C TYR A 367 -8.52 12.45 -20.04
N ALA A 368 -9.83 12.31 -19.84
CA ALA A 368 -10.66 11.51 -20.73
C ALA A 368 -10.59 12.01 -22.18
N ARG A 369 -10.70 13.34 -22.38
CA ARG A 369 -10.61 13.94 -23.71
C ARG A 369 -9.25 13.72 -24.37
N ASN A 370 -8.15 13.82 -23.61
CA ASN A 370 -6.80 13.58 -24.12
C ASN A 370 -6.62 12.12 -24.55
N VAL A 371 -7.07 11.17 -23.74
CA VAL A 371 -7.00 9.73 -24.06
C VAL A 371 -7.87 9.38 -25.27
N ILE A 372 -9.10 9.92 -25.34
CA ILE A 372 -9.96 9.75 -26.51
C ILE A 372 -9.26 10.31 -27.76
N GLN A 373 -8.76 11.55 -27.70
CA GLN A 373 -8.11 12.18 -28.85
C GLN A 373 -6.89 11.38 -29.33
N LEU A 374 -6.04 10.91 -28.42
CA LEU A 374 -4.87 10.10 -28.78
C LEU A 374 -5.28 8.82 -29.54
N ASN A 375 -6.32 8.13 -29.07
CA ASN A 375 -6.80 6.92 -29.74
C ASN A 375 -7.48 7.22 -31.08
N ILE A 376 -8.12 8.37 -31.22
CA ILE A 376 -8.68 8.84 -32.50
C ILE A 376 -7.57 9.18 -33.50
N ASP A 377 -6.48 9.82 -33.05
CA ASP A 377 -5.32 10.08 -33.90
C ASP A 377 -4.74 8.77 -34.42
N LEU A 378 -4.54 7.78 -33.54
CA LEU A 378 -4.08 6.43 -33.91
C LEU A 378 -5.04 5.73 -34.87
N LEU A 379 -6.36 5.89 -34.67
CA LEU A 379 -7.37 5.33 -35.56
C LEU A 379 -7.27 5.93 -36.96
N ASN A 380 -7.17 7.27 -37.05
CA ASN A 380 -7.06 7.98 -38.33
C ASN A 380 -5.76 7.65 -39.08
N GLU A 381 -4.69 7.35 -38.33
CA GLU A 381 -3.41 6.90 -38.89
C GLU A 381 -3.41 5.40 -39.28
N GLY A 382 -4.48 4.65 -39.00
CA GLY A 382 -4.55 3.20 -39.22
C GLY A 382 -3.65 2.39 -38.27
N LYS A 383 -3.28 2.95 -37.12
CA LYS A 383 -2.36 2.37 -36.13
C LYS A 383 -3.02 1.92 -34.83
N LEU A 384 -4.33 2.14 -34.68
CA LEU A 384 -5.05 1.65 -33.50
C LEU A 384 -5.16 0.11 -33.56
N ALA A 385 -4.57 -0.57 -32.59
CA ALA A 385 -4.55 -2.02 -32.53
C ALA A 385 -5.92 -2.59 -32.13
N ALA A 386 -6.43 -3.58 -32.86
CA ALA A 386 -7.57 -4.37 -32.42
C ALA A 386 -7.21 -5.14 -31.12
N PRO A 387 -8.15 -5.33 -30.17
CA PRO A 387 -9.58 -5.01 -30.26
C PRO A 387 -9.96 -3.60 -29.75
N LEU A 388 -9.03 -2.65 -29.60
CA LEU A 388 -9.37 -1.29 -29.14
C LEU A 388 -10.30 -0.58 -30.11
N ARG A 389 -11.41 -0.02 -29.60
CA ARG A 389 -12.41 0.67 -30.42
C ARG A 389 -13.01 1.88 -29.73
N TYR A 390 -12.57 3.07 -30.17
CA TYR A 390 -13.00 4.36 -29.63
C TYR A 390 -14.08 5.06 -30.46
N ARG A 391 -14.11 4.83 -31.79
CA ARG A 391 -15.10 5.41 -32.70
C ARG A 391 -15.45 4.40 -33.78
N ASP A 392 -16.74 4.27 -34.07
CA ASP A 392 -17.19 3.57 -35.27
C ASP A 392 -17.10 4.50 -36.49
N PRO A 393 -16.38 4.12 -37.58
CA PRO A 393 -16.28 4.96 -38.78
C PRO A 393 -17.60 5.14 -39.52
N LEU A 394 -18.58 4.22 -39.37
CA LEU A 394 -19.85 4.31 -40.09
C LEU A 394 -20.84 5.24 -39.39
N THR A 395 -21.10 5.03 -38.10
CA THR A 395 -22.07 5.84 -37.34
C THR A 395 -21.48 7.14 -36.77
N GLU A 396 -20.16 7.30 -36.83
CA GLU A 396 -19.38 8.33 -36.11
C GLU A 396 -19.57 8.31 -34.58
N GLY A 397 -20.18 7.24 -34.05
CA GLY A 397 -20.43 7.07 -32.62
C GLY A 397 -19.14 6.75 -31.85
N TYR A 398 -18.95 7.43 -30.72
CA TYR A 398 -17.83 7.23 -29.80
C TYR A 398 -18.19 6.22 -28.72
N ASN A 399 -17.27 5.31 -28.43
CA ASN A 399 -17.41 4.36 -27.32
C ASN A 399 -17.21 5.08 -25.98
N VAL A 400 -17.93 4.65 -24.96
CA VAL A 400 -17.96 5.32 -23.65
C VAL A 400 -16.70 4.99 -22.87
N THR A 401 -15.83 5.98 -22.67
CA THR A 401 -14.56 5.81 -21.94
C THR A 401 -14.79 5.76 -20.42
N PRO A 402 -14.51 4.62 -19.75
CA PRO A 402 -14.69 4.48 -18.31
C PRO A 402 -13.73 5.35 -17.52
N ASN A 403 -14.26 6.16 -16.60
CA ASN A 403 -13.48 7.09 -15.81
C ASN A 403 -13.80 6.97 -14.32
N PHE A 404 -12.79 6.95 -13.45
CA PHE A 404 -13.00 6.81 -12.01
C PHE A 404 -12.01 7.60 -11.14
N PHE A 405 -12.43 7.93 -9.94
CA PHE A 405 -11.55 8.36 -8.85
C PHE A 405 -11.43 7.28 -7.79
N ILE A 406 -10.25 7.17 -7.19
CA ILE A 406 -10.03 6.35 -6.00
C ILE A 406 -9.47 7.23 -4.89
N SER A 407 -10.21 7.31 -3.79
CA SER A 407 -9.81 8.12 -2.65
C SER A 407 -9.40 7.25 -1.47
N ALA A 408 -8.28 7.62 -0.85
CA ALA A 408 -7.83 6.98 0.39
C ALA A 408 -8.82 7.23 1.54
N LEU A 409 -9.11 6.17 2.30
CA LEU A 409 -9.78 6.23 3.60
C LEU A 409 -9.03 5.39 4.61
N VAL A 410 -9.03 5.83 5.87
CA VAL A 410 -8.63 4.99 7.00
C VAL A 410 -9.90 4.44 7.63
N ASN A 411 -9.98 3.11 7.76
CA ASN A 411 -11.10 2.44 8.42
C ASN A 411 -11.01 2.59 9.95
N ASP A 412 -12.16 2.58 10.62
CA ASP A 412 -12.22 2.70 12.08
C ASP A 412 -11.59 1.48 12.79
N SER A 413 -11.60 0.31 12.13
CA SER A 413 -10.97 -0.93 12.60
C SER A 413 -9.45 -0.92 12.53
N LEU A 414 -8.85 0.05 11.81
CA LEU A 414 -7.41 0.12 11.53
C LEU A 414 -6.84 -1.20 10.96
N ASP A 415 -7.64 -1.91 10.17
CA ASP A 415 -7.24 -3.18 9.57
C ASP A 415 -6.45 -2.98 8.27
N PHE A 416 -5.48 -3.86 8.05
CA PHE A 416 -4.62 -3.87 6.85
C PHE A 416 -5.03 -4.96 5.85
N GLN A 417 -6.16 -5.63 6.05
CA GLN A 417 -6.50 -6.86 5.32
C GLN A 417 -7.70 -6.67 4.39
N ALA A 418 -8.70 -5.89 4.80
CA ALA A 418 -9.84 -5.60 3.94
C ALA A 418 -9.49 -4.44 3.01
N ASP A 419 -9.72 -4.62 1.71
CA ASP A 419 -9.44 -3.58 0.72
C ASP A 419 -10.37 -2.36 0.84
N GLY A 420 -11.60 -2.58 1.31
CA GLY A 420 -12.59 -1.52 1.52
C GLY A 420 -12.95 -0.77 0.24
N LEU A 421 -12.78 -1.39 -0.94
CA LEU A 421 -13.10 -0.78 -2.23
C LEU A 421 -14.62 -0.64 -2.38
N ALA A 422 -15.12 0.56 -2.19
CA ALA A 422 -16.54 0.85 -2.21
C ALA A 422 -16.84 2.07 -3.09
N ILE A 423 -17.89 1.95 -3.91
CA ILE A 423 -18.42 3.10 -4.65
C ILE A 423 -18.99 4.12 -3.65
N ARG A 424 -18.72 5.40 -3.89
CA ARG A 424 -19.30 6.47 -3.08
C ARG A 424 -20.80 6.63 -3.44
N PRO A 425 -21.66 6.93 -2.45
CA PRO A 425 -23.04 7.35 -2.73
C PRO A 425 -23.05 8.56 -3.66
N ASP A 426 -23.99 8.60 -4.62
CA ASP A 426 -24.18 9.69 -5.60
C ASP A 426 -22.89 10.11 -6.32
N SER A 427 -21.98 9.15 -6.51
CA SER A 427 -20.65 9.40 -7.07
C SER A 427 -20.63 9.58 -8.56
N LEU A 428 -21.64 9.08 -9.25
CA LEU A 428 -21.64 9.10 -10.69
C LEU A 428 -21.98 10.51 -11.18
N ARG A 429 -21.03 11.07 -11.93
CA ARG A 429 -21.14 12.36 -12.58
C ARG A 429 -21.03 12.16 -14.08
N ALA A 430 -21.88 12.84 -14.82
CA ALA A 430 -21.82 12.89 -16.27
C ALA A 430 -21.51 14.31 -16.72
N ASN A 431 -20.55 14.47 -17.61
CA ASN A 431 -20.41 15.66 -18.44
C ASN A 431 -20.98 15.31 -19.81
N ARG A 432 -21.83 16.17 -20.37
CA ARG A 432 -22.45 15.95 -21.67
C ARG A 432 -22.64 17.29 -22.38
N HIS A 433 -22.38 17.31 -23.68
CA HIS A 433 -22.82 18.41 -24.54
C HIS A 433 -24.30 18.24 -24.93
N PHE A 434 -24.68 17.01 -25.32
CA PHE A 434 -26.06 16.64 -25.66
C PHE A 434 -26.56 15.59 -24.68
N THR A 435 -27.72 15.82 -24.06
CA THR A 435 -28.22 14.96 -22.98
C THR A 435 -28.69 13.58 -23.48
N ASP A 436 -29.17 13.54 -24.72
CA ASP A 436 -29.76 12.38 -25.39
C ASP A 436 -28.75 11.51 -26.15
N ARG A 437 -27.47 11.90 -26.20
CA ARG A 437 -26.44 11.21 -27.00
C ARG A 437 -25.44 10.48 -26.13
N LEU A 438 -25.62 9.15 -26.00
CA LEU A 438 -24.66 8.33 -25.25
C LEU A 438 -23.31 8.19 -25.96
N PHE A 439 -23.34 8.00 -27.28
CA PHE A 439 -22.16 7.77 -28.11
C PHE A 439 -21.60 9.09 -28.69
N ASP A 440 -21.78 10.18 -27.97
CA ASP A 440 -21.14 11.45 -28.27
C ASP A 440 -19.76 11.49 -27.61
N ARG A 441 -18.79 12.09 -28.30
CA ARG A 441 -17.43 12.25 -27.80
C ARG A 441 -17.37 12.96 -26.44
N ASP A 442 -18.25 13.93 -26.22
CA ASP A 442 -18.31 14.72 -25.00
C ASP A 442 -19.21 14.13 -23.91
N THR A 443 -19.74 12.91 -24.10
CA THR A 443 -20.42 12.16 -23.04
C THR A 443 -19.42 11.41 -22.18
N LEU A 444 -19.00 12.06 -21.09
CA LEU A 444 -17.97 11.56 -20.18
C LEU A 444 -18.60 11.13 -18.85
N LEU A 445 -18.46 9.85 -18.49
CA LEU A 445 -18.99 9.28 -17.26
C LEU A 445 -17.87 9.08 -16.25
N LEU A 446 -18.06 9.57 -15.03
CA LEU A 446 -17.09 9.52 -13.96
C LEU A 446 -17.72 8.90 -12.70
N GLN A 447 -17.04 7.92 -12.12
CA GLN A 447 -17.41 7.34 -10.82
C GLN A 447 -16.38 7.66 -9.74
N ALA A 448 -16.76 7.54 -8.48
CA ALA A 448 -15.84 7.73 -7.38
C ALA A 448 -15.91 6.58 -6.39
N TYR A 449 -14.74 6.13 -5.97
CA TYR A 449 -14.54 5.03 -5.05
C TYR A 449 -13.73 5.49 -3.85
N ASN A 450 -13.96 4.83 -2.72
CA ASN A 450 -13.07 4.83 -1.59
C ASN A 450 -12.31 3.51 -1.53
N ILE A 451 -11.10 3.55 -0.98
CA ILE A 451 -10.29 2.37 -0.71
C ILE A 451 -9.63 2.51 0.66
N ASN A 452 -9.46 1.40 1.36
CA ASN A 452 -8.72 1.37 2.62
C ASN A 452 -7.23 1.63 2.36
N PHE A 453 -6.75 2.79 2.81
CA PHE A 453 -5.36 3.20 2.72
C PHE A 453 -4.39 2.20 3.35
N LEU A 454 -4.78 1.59 4.48
CA LEU A 454 -3.94 0.62 5.18
C LEU A 454 -3.73 -0.66 4.36
N TYR A 455 -4.78 -1.15 3.71
CA TYR A 455 -4.69 -2.27 2.79
C TYR A 455 -3.78 -1.95 1.60
N VAL A 456 -3.95 -0.78 0.99
CA VAL A 456 -3.12 -0.33 -0.13
C VAL A 456 -1.64 -0.30 0.26
N LEU A 457 -1.35 0.29 1.42
CA LEU A 457 0.00 0.38 1.97
C LEU A 457 0.62 -1.00 2.21
N ALA A 458 -0.10 -1.90 2.87
CA ALA A 458 0.38 -3.25 3.18
C ALA A 458 0.57 -4.10 1.92
N SER A 459 -0.37 -4.02 0.96
CA SER A 459 -0.31 -4.77 -0.29
C SER A 459 0.87 -4.34 -1.14
N TYR A 460 1.07 -3.02 -1.27
CA TYR A 460 2.23 -2.46 -1.95
C TYR A 460 3.55 -2.86 -1.30
N ALA A 461 3.62 -2.83 0.03
CA ALA A 461 4.80 -3.20 0.79
C ALA A 461 5.12 -4.71 0.77
N THR A 462 4.11 -5.56 0.72
CA THR A 462 4.27 -7.03 0.74
C THR A 462 4.66 -7.57 -0.63
N GLN A 463 4.27 -6.90 -1.72
CA GLN A 463 4.54 -7.30 -3.10
C GLN A 463 4.06 -8.72 -3.45
N ASN A 464 2.96 -9.17 -2.83
CA ASN A 464 2.37 -10.48 -3.12
C ASN A 464 1.65 -10.45 -4.46
N ARG A 465 2.33 -10.91 -5.52
CA ARG A 465 1.82 -10.88 -6.90
C ARG A 465 0.45 -11.56 -7.07
N GLN A 466 0.20 -12.66 -6.35
CA GLN A 466 -1.06 -13.40 -6.48
C GLN A 466 -2.23 -12.60 -5.90
N GLU A 467 -2.06 -12.06 -4.70
CA GLU A 467 -3.08 -11.20 -4.05
C GLU A 467 -3.30 -9.91 -4.84
N THR A 468 -2.23 -9.26 -5.31
CA THR A 468 -2.35 -8.07 -6.16
C THR A 468 -3.11 -8.35 -7.45
N THR A 469 -2.85 -9.48 -8.10
CA THR A 469 -3.56 -9.86 -9.34
C THR A 469 -5.03 -10.13 -9.07
N ARG A 470 -5.34 -10.86 -7.99
CA ARG A 470 -6.73 -11.11 -7.57
C ARG A 470 -7.48 -9.80 -7.27
N PHE A 471 -6.85 -8.88 -6.54
CA PHE A 471 -7.44 -7.56 -6.27
C PHE A 471 -7.66 -6.78 -7.57
N ARG A 472 -6.66 -6.73 -8.46
CA ARG A 472 -6.74 -6.05 -9.74
C ARG A 472 -7.94 -6.52 -10.57
N GLU A 473 -8.09 -7.82 -10.75
CA GLU A 473 -9.20 -8.41 -11.51
C GLU A 473 -10.55 -8.10 -10.88
N ALA A 474 -10.65 -8.19 -9.55
CA ALA A 474 -11.87 -7.86 -8.82
C ALA A 474 -12.23 -6.36 -8.96
N ALA A 475 -11.27 -5.46 -8.76
CA ALA A 475 -11.45 -4.02 -8.87
C ALA A 475 -11.86 -3.60 -10.28
N ARG A 476 -11.16 -4.09 -11.32
CA ARG A 476 -11.49 -3.79 -12.73
C ARG A 476 -12.90 -4.29 -13.09
N ARG A 477 -13.27 -5.48 -12.63
CA ARG A 477 -14.63 -6.03 -12.80
C ARG A 477 -15.67 -5.16 -12.09
N GLN A 478 -15.40 -4.71 -10.87
CA GLN A 478 -16.29 -3.83 -10.11
C GLN A 478 -16.47 -2.49 -10.83
N PHE A 479 -15.39 -1.84 -11.26
CA PHE A 479 -15.44 -0.55 -11.97
C PHE A 479 -16.26 -0.65 -13.26
N ARG A 480 -16.03 -1.70 -14.06
CA ARG A 480 -16.82 -1.96 -15.26
C ARG A 480 -18.29 -2.21 -14.92
N GLY A 481 -18.55 -3.13 -13.98
CA GLY A 481 -19.90 -3.54 -13.60
C GLY A 481 -20.77 -2.36 -13.14
N GLN A 482 -20.23 -1.48 -12.30
CA GLN A 482 -20.95 -0.30 -11.82
C GLN A 482 -21.34 0.66 -12.96
N LEU A 483 -20.47 0.84 -13.97
CA LEU A 483 -20.80 1.67 -15.14
C LEU A 483 -21.82 0.99 -16.04
N VAL A 484 -21.71 -0.32 -16.25
CA VAL A 484 -22.70 -1.10 -17.01
C VAL A 484 -24.06 -1.02 -16.33
N ASP A 485 -24.13 -1.20 -15.01
CA ASP A 485 -25.39 -1.10 -14.26
C ASP A 485 -25.98 0.31 -14.31
N TYR A 486 -25.14 1.34 -14.26
CA TYR A 486 -25.58 2.71 -14.53
C TYR A 486 -26.20 2.85 -15.93
N LEU A 487 -25.51 2.39 -16.97
CA LEU A 487 -26.01 2.47 -18.34
C LEU A 487 -27.33 1.69 -18.50
N ARG A 488 -27.46 0.50 -17.93
CA ARG A 488 -28.71 -0.28 -17.90
C ARG A 488 -29.84 0.44 -17.19
N ARG A 489 -29.53 1.22 -16.15
CA ARG A 489 -30.54 2.01 -15.43
C ARG A 489 -31.01 3.20 -16.24
N GLU A 490 -30.11 3.93 -16.88
CA GLU A 490 -30.44 5.20 -17.55
C GLU A 490 -30.83 5.06 -19.03
N TYR A 491 -30.44 3.99 -19.70
CA TYR A 491 -30.64 3.80 -21.14
C TYR A 491 -31.37 2.50 -21.48
N VAL A 492 -32.10 2.53 -22.59
CA VAL A 492 -32.57 1.35 -23.33
C VAL A 492 -31.67 1.20 -24.54
N PHE A 493 -31.16 -0.02 -24.76
CA PHE A 493 -30.34 -0.33 -25.92
C PHE A 493 -31.14 -1.19 -26.89
N TYR A 494 -31.16 -0.76 -28.14
CA TYR A 494 -31.78 -1.46 -29.25
C TYR A 494 -30.71 -1.96 -30.19
N LYS A 495 -30.73 -3.24 -30.51
CA LYS A 495 -30.01 -3.77 -31.67
C LYS A 495 -30.94 -3.70 -32.87
N ILE A 496 -30.55 -2.89 -33.84
CA ILE A 496 -31.33 -2.57 -35.03
C ILE A 496 -30.68 -3.29 -36.21
N LYS A 497 -31.47 -4.11 -36.91
CA LYS A 497 -31.08 -4.74 -38.16
C LYS A 497 -31.84 -4.10 -39.31
N VAL A 498 -31.11 -3.52 -40.26
CA VAL A 498 -31.69 -2.82 -41.42
C VAL A 498 -32.20 -3.85 -42.43
N THR A 499 -33.46 -3.69 -42.86
CA THR A 499 -34.15 -4.65 -43.75
C THR A 499 -34.49 -4.07 -45.12
N ALA A 500 -34.70 -2.75 -45.20
CA ALA A 500 -35.18 -2.10 -46.43
C ALA A 500 -34.05 -1.56 -47.35
N ASN A 501 -32.81 -1.45 -46.86
CA ASN A 501 -31.67 -0.91 -47.62
C ASN A 501 -30.33 -1.40 -47.05
N THR A 502 -29.21 -0.99 -47.64
CA THR A 502 -27.88 -1.16 -47.03
C THR A 502 -27.78 -0.34 -45.75
N LEU A 503 -26.97 -0.82 -44.80
CA LEU A 503 -26.72 -0.11 -43.54
C LEU A 503 -26.16 1.30 -43.77
N GLU A 504 -25.27 1.45 -44.75
CA GLU A 504 -24.66 2.74 -45.09
C GLU A 504 -25.69 3.77 -45.58
N ASN A 505 -26.61 3.37 -46.44
CA ASN A 505 -27.69 4.23 -46.89
C ASN A 505 -28.63 4.59 -45.74
N PHE A 506 -28.94 3.63 -44.86
CA PHE A 506 -29.76 3.88 -43.67
C PHE A 506 -29.11 4.91 -42.75
N VAL A 507 -27.83 4.72 -42.42
CA VAL A 507 -27.05 5.62 -41.55
C VAL A 507 -26.96 7.00 -42.18
N THR A 508 -26.65 7.11 -43.47
CA THR A 508 -26.56 8.40 -44.18
C THR A 508 -27.89 9.14 -44.19
N LYS A 509 -28.99 8.44 -44.50
CA LYS A 509 -30.34 9.01 -44.55
C LYS A 509 -30.80 9.55 -43.19
N HIS A 510 -30.52 8.80 -42.12
CA HIS A 510 -31.00 9.09 -40.76
C HIS A 510 -29.92 9.70 -39.86
N PHE A 511 -28.77 10.11 -40.42
CA PHE A 511 -27.60 10.56 -39.65
C PHE A 511 -27.96 11.66 -38.67
N ARG A 512 -28.62 12.73 -39.14
CA ARG A 512 -29.00 13.88 -38.28
C ARG A 512 -29.94 13.50 -37.14
N LEU A 513 -30.80 12.51 -37.37
CA LEU A 513 -31.78 12.03 -36.38
C LEU A 513 -31.10 11.20 -35.29
N LEU A 514 -30.19 10.31 -35.68
CA LEU A 514 -29.58 9.31 -34.80
C LEU A 514 -28.16 9.66 -34.33
N ASN A 515 -27.59 10.79 -34.76
CA ASN A 515 -26.22 11.17 -34.43
C ASN A 515 -25.97 11.14 -32.91
N GLY A 516 -24.92 10.42 -32.49
CA GLY A 516 -24.56 10.21 -31.09
C GLY A 516 -25.50 9.28 -30.31
N GLN A 517 -26.57 8.76 -30.92
CA GLN A 517 -27.41 7.69 -30.38
C GLN A 517 -27.04 6.33 -30.96
N MET A 518 -26.42 6.27 -32.14
CA MET A 518 -26.01 5.04 -32.80
C MET A 518 -24.52 4.70 -32.66
N TYR A 519 -24.21 3.43 -32.43
CA TYR A 519 -22.86 2.88 -32.39
C TYR A 519 -22.84 1.46 -32.93
N ARG A 520 -21.77 1.08 -33.61
CA ARG A 520 -21.60 -0.28 -34.13
C ARG A 520 -20.38 -0.96 -33.50
N PRO A 521 -20.58 -2.01 -32.67
CA PRO A 521 -19.50 -2.89 -32.21
C PRO A 521 -18.79 -3.60 -33.38
N ALA A 522 -17.51 -3.95 -33.23
CA ALA A 522 -16.73 -4.51 -34.33
C ALA A 522 -17.26 -5.85 -34.86
N HIS A 523 -17.82 -6.67 -33.96
CA HIS A 523 -18.26 -8.03 -34.26
C HIS A 523 -19.70 -8.11 -34.82
N PHE A 524 -20.41 -6.99 -34.95
CA PHE A 524 -21.78 -6.98 -35.43
C PHE A 524 -21.88 -7.32 -36.92
N GLU A 525 -22.92 -8.08 -37.28
CA GLU A 525 -23.30 -8.39 -38.67
C GLU A 525 -23.33 -7.11 -39.54
N GLU A 526 -23.08 -7.27 -40.84
CA GLU A 526 -22.96 -6.16 -41.81
C GLU A 526 -24.12 -5.16 -41.78
N ASN A 527 -25.34 -5.64 -41.51
CA ASN A 527 -26.57 -4.83 -41.55
C ASN A 527 -27.11 -4.45 -40.16
N THR A 528 -26.27 -4.47 -39.12
CA THR A 528 -26.72 -4.27 -37.73
C THR A 528 -25.94 -3.17 -37.01
N LEU A 529 -26.64 -2.38 -36.18
CA LEU A 529 -26.07 -1.38 -35.28
C LEU A 529 -26.81 -1.34 -33.94
N LEU A 530 -26.25 -0.64 -32.95
CA LEU A 530 -26.93 -0.31 -31.70
C LEU A 530 -27.47 1.11 -31.73
N VAL A 531 -28.64 1.32 -31.13
CA VAL A 531 -29.16 2.64 -30.74
C VAL A 531 -29.38 2.66 -29.24
N ALA A 532 -28.80 3.65 -28.56
CA ALA A 532 -28.99 3.89 -27.14
C ALA A 532 -29.92 5.08 -26.93
N VAL A 533 -31.02 4.85 -26.21
CA VAL A 533 -32.05 5.85 -25.94
C VAL A 533 -32.15 6.06 -24.44
N GLN A 534 -32.07 7.31 -23.98
CA GLN A 534 -32.21 7.60 -22.55
C GLN A 534 -33.65 7.34 -22.10
N LYS A 535 -33.83 6.64 -20.97
CA LYS A 535 -35.15 6.25 -20.48
C LYS A 535 -36.08 7.42 -20.19
N SER A 536 -35.53 8.56 -19.78
CA SER A 536 -36.31 9.77 -19.50
C SER A 536 -37.03 10.35 -20.72
N VAL A 537 -36.53 10.07 -21.94
CA VAL A 537 -37.11 10.56 -23.21
C VAL A 537 -37.60 9.42 -24.10
N HIS A 538 -37.66 8.20 -23.57
CA HIS A 538 -37.91 6.99 -24.36
C HIS A 538 -39.27 6.98 -25.07
N ALA A 539 -40.32 7.44 -24.38
CA ALA A 539 -41.66 7.54 -24.98
C ALA A 539 -41.71 8.55 -26.13
N GLU A 540 -41.04 9.70 -25.98
CA GLU A 540 -40.95 10.72 -27.03
C GLU A 540 -40.15 10.21 -28.23
N TRP A 541 -39.04 9.51 -27.97
CA TRP A 541 -38.23 8.88 -29.00
C TRP A 541 -39.03 7.86 -29.82
N LEU A 542 -39.85 7.01 -29.18
CA LEU A 542 -40.71 6.06 -29.89
C LEU A 542 -41.72 6.73 -30.82
N GLN A 543 -42.30 7.86 -30.41
CA GLN A 543 -43.30 8.57 -31.19
C GLN A 543 -42.68 9.37 -32.35
N ARG A 544 -41.53 10.02 -32.11
CA ARG A 544 -40.92 10.95 -33.05
C ARG A 544 -39.87 10.32 -33.93
N ASP A 545 -38.93 9.59 -33.34
CA ASP A 545 -37.73 9.14 -34.02
C ASP A 545 -37.92 7.71 -34.54
N PHE A 546 -38.47 6.81 -33.71
CA PHE A 546 -38.73 5.43 -34.11
C PHE A 546 -39.83 5.31 -35.17
N SER A 547 -40.85 6.17 -35.16
CA SER A 547 -41.91 6.17 -36.18
C SER A 547 -41.38 6.45 -37.60
N VAL A 548 -40.25 7.16 -37.70
CA VAL A 548 -39.58 7.48 -38.97
C VAL A 548 -38.72 6.32 -39.46
N ILE A 549 -37.94 5.69 -38.56
CA ILE A 549 -36.99 4.63 -38.96
C ILE A 549 -37.59 3.22 -38.92
N GLY A 550 -38.65 3.01 -38.13
CA GLY A 550 -39.27 1.71 -37.86
C GLY A 550 -39.67 0.90 -39.11
N PRO A 551 -40.20 1.51 -40.19
CA PRO A 551 -40.52 0.79 -41.42
C PRO A 551 -39.30 0.17 -42.14
N GLU A 552 -38.08 0.63 -41.85
CA GLU A 552 -36.86 0.23 -42.55
C GLU A 552 -36.03 -0.82 -41.78
N VAL A 553 -36.46 -1.17 -40.57
CA VAL A 553 -35.65 -1.94 -39.62
C VAL A 553 -36.44 -2.97 -38.82
N SER A 554 -35.76 -4.03 -38.38
CA SER A 554 -36.20 -4.90 -37.29
C SER A 554 -35.42 -4.56 -36.02
N VAL A 555 -36.09 -4.58 -34.86
CA VAL A 555 -35.51 -4.20 -33.58
C VAL A 555 -35.58 -5.34 -32.58
N GLU A 556 -34.48 -5.55 -31.86
CA GLU A 556 -34.42 -6.40 -30.68
C GLU A 556 -33.82 -5.61 -29.49
N ASN A 557 -34.20 -5.97 -28.27
CA ASN A 557 -33.58 -5.39 -27.08
C ASN A 557 -32.15 -5.91 -26.95
N TRP A 558 -31.19 -5.01 -26.78
CA TRP A 558 -29.81 -5.36 -26.48
C TRP A 558 -29.57 -5.24 -24.98
N GLN A 559 -28.93 -6.26 -24.39
CA GLN A 559 -28.43 -6.17 -23.04
C GLN A 559 -26.92 -6.08 -23.09
N ILE A 560 -26.39 -4.91 -22.70
CA ILE A 560 -24.97 -4.79 -22.39
C ILE A 560 -24.65 -5.76 -21.26
N VAL A 561 -23.59 -6.56 -21.38
CA VAL A 561 -23.20 -7.63 -20.43
C VAL A 561 -22.07 -7.18 -19.53
#